data_AF-A0A7C5JKI8-F1
#
_entry.id   AF-A0A7C5JKI8-F1
#
_cell.length_a   1.000
_cell.length_b   1.000
_cell.length_c   1.000
_cell.angle_alpha   90.00
_cell.angle_beta   90.00
_cell.angle_gamma   90.00
#
_symmetry.space_group_name_H-M   'P 1'
#
loop_
_entity.id
_entity.type
_entity.pdbx_description
1 polymer ?
#
loop_
_entity_poly.entity_id
_entity_poly.type
_entity_poly.pdbx_seq_one_letter_code
_entity_poly.pdbx_strand_id
1 'polypeptide(L)'
;KEEQNALIHFVAAVIAILASIYYNISTTEWALIVLAIVGVFGMEIINTSIENISDFISPGKNDKIKTIKDLGAAAVLLNAIGALIIAGLIFIPKIFN
;
A
#
# COMPACT_ATOMS: atom_id res chain seq x y z
N LYS A 1 -10.33 -10.36 -5.23
CA LYS A 1 -9.50 -10.08 -4.02
C LYS A 1 -8.56 -8.93 -4.31
N GLU A 2 -7.69 -9.04 -5.32
CA GLU A 2 -6.83 -7.95 -5.79
C GLU A 2 -7.62 -6.66 -6.09
N GLU A 3 -8.72 -6.74 -6.84
CA GLU A 3 -9.56 -5.56 -7.12
C GLU A 3 -10.13 -4.88 -5.86
N GLN A 4 -10.42 -5.66 -4.81
CA GLN A 4 -10.94 -5.12 -3.55
C GLN A 4 -9.84 -4.41 -2.76
N ASN A 5 -8.63 -4.99 -2.70
CA ASN A 5 -7.48 -4.38 -2.04
C ASN A 5 -7.07 -3.08 -2.75
N ALA A 6 -7.02 -3.10 -4.08
CA ALA A 6 -6.71 -1.93 -4.89
C ALA A 6 -7.70 -0.78 -4.66
N LEU A 7 -9.00 -1.07 -4.55
CA LEU A 7 -10.02 -0.06 -4.25
C LEU A 7 -9.84 0.52 -2.84
N ILE A 8 -9.51 -0.30 -1.84
CA ILE A 8 -9.22 0.18 -0.48
C ILE A 8 -8.00 1.10 -0.48
N HIS A 9 -6.91 0.71 -1.14
CA HIS A 9 -5.70 1.54 -1.25
C HIS A 9 -5.97 2.85 -1.98
N PHE A 10 -6.80 2.84 -3.03
CA PHE A 10 -7.23 4.03 -3.75
C PHE A 10 -8.04 4.98 -2.89
N VAL A 11 -9.06 4.48 -2.20
CA VAL A 11 -9.88 5.30 -1.29
C VAL A 11 -9.01 5.88 -0.18
N ALA A 12 -8.11 5.09 0.41
CA ALA A 12 -7.17 5.56 1.42
C ALA A 12 -6.22 6.66 0.90
N ALA A 13 -5.70 6.52 -0.33
CA ALA A 13 -4.84 7.51 -0.95
C ALA A 13 -5.60 8.83 -1.20
N VAL A 14 -6.83 8.77 -1.69
CA VAL A 14 -7.69 9.96 -1.88
C VAL A 14 -7.94 10.66 -0.54
N ILE A 15 -8.28 9.91 0.51
CA ILE A 15 -8.48 10.47 1.85
C ILE A 15 -7.19 11.15 2.35
N ALA A 16 -6.04 10.51 2.19
CA ALA A 16 -4.75 11.06 2.61
C ALA A 16 -4.43 12.36 1.86
N ILE A 17 -4.67 12.44 0.55
CA ILE A 17 -4.46 13.66 -0.24
C ILE A 17 -5.39 14.79 0.23
N LEU A 18 -6.67 14.50 0.43
CA LEU A 18 -7.64 15.50 0.91
C LEU A 18 -7.27 16.00 2.32
N ALA A 19 -6.84 15.10 3.21
CA ALA A 19 -6.35 15.46 4.53
C ALA A 19 -5.09 16.32 4.45
N SER A 20 -4.12 15.99 3.59
CA SER A 20 -2.90 16.78 3.38
C SER A 20 -3.20 18.21 2.95
N ILE A 21 -4.17 18.39 2.06
CA ILE A 21 -4.62 19.72 1.62
C ILE A 21 -5.32 20.45 2.78
N TYR A 22 -6.24 19.79 3.48
CA TYR A 22 -7.02 20.37 4.57
C TYR A 22 -6.15 20.85 5.74
N TYR A 23 -5.18 20.04 6.16
CA TYR A 23 -4.28 20.36 7.28
C TYR A 23 -3.08 21.23 6.89
N ASN A 24 -2.97 21.63 5.62
CA ASN A 24 -1.89 22.47 5.08
C ASN A 24 -0.50 22.00 5.55
N ILE A 25 -0.21 20.72 5.29
CA ILE A 25 1.05 20.08 5.71
C ILE A 25 2.24 20.67 4.94
N SER A 26 3.42 20.61 5.54
CA SER A 26 4.68 21.07 4.95
C SER A 26 5.10 20.25 3.74
N THR A 27 6.00 20.79 2.92
CA THR A 27 6.55 20.11 1.74
C THR A 27 7.19 18.75 2.08
N THR A 28 7.85 18.65 3.24
CA THR A 28 8.46 17.40 3.70
C THR A 28 7.39 16.35 4.06
N GLU A 29 6.33 16.76 4.75
CA GLU A 29 5.20 15.87 5.07
C GLU A 29 4.49 15.41 3.78
N TRP A 30 4.33 16.30 2.80
CA TRP A 30 3.84 15.95 1.46
C TRP A 30 4.70 14.90 0.77
N ALA A 31 6.02 15.07 0.78
CA ALA A 31 6.94 14.09 0.18
C ALA A 31 6.77 12.70 0.82
N LEU A 32 6.61 12.64 2.15
CA LEU A 32 6.37 11.38 2.86
C LEU A 32 5.02 10.76 2.51
N ILE A 33 3.94 11.54 2.42
CA ILE A 33 2.61 11.03 2.00
C ILE A 33 2.65 10.50 0.57
N VAL A 34 3.28 11.23 -0.36
CA VAL A 34 3.42 10.79 -1.76
C VAL A 34 4.22 9.49 -1.84
N LEU A 35 5.34 9.40 -1.12
CA LEU A 35 6.15 8.17 -1.06
C LEU A 35 5.36 6.99 -0.47
N ALA A 36 4.57 7.22 0.57
CA ALA A 36 3.72 6.19 1.17
C ALA A 36 2.68 5.67 0.17
N ILE A 37 1.99 6.57 -0.54
CA ILE A 37 0.98 6.21 -1.55
C ILE A 37 1.63 5.42 -2.70
N VAL A 38 2.69 5.98 -3.30
CA VAL A 38 3.40 5.33 -4.41
C VAL A 38 3.97 3.99 -3.98
N GLY A 39 4.50 3.90 -2.76
CA GLY A 39 4.97 2.65 -2.19
C GLY A 39 3.88 1.58 -2.17
N VAL A 40 2.72 1.88 -1.60
CA VAL A 40 1.62 0.92 -1.46
C VAL A 40 1.18 0.39 -2.82
N PHE A 41 0.94 1.27 -3.79
CA PHE A 41 0.58 0.86 -5.14
C PHE A 41 1.70 0.11 -5.86
N GLY A 42 2.95 0.53 -5.69
CA GLY A 42 4.10 -0.16 -6.25
C GLY A 42 4.21 -1.59 -5.75
N MET A 43 4.01 -1.81 -4.45
CA MET A 43 4.02 -3.16 -3.88
C MET A 43 2.82 -4.00 -4.33
N GLU A 44 1.64 -3.41 -4.49
CA GLU A 44 0.47 -4.13 -5.04
C GLU A 44 0.73 -4.59 -6.48
N ILE A 45 1.31 -3.72 -7.32
CA ILE A 45 1.68 -4.05 -8.70
C ILE A 45 2.72 -5.18 -8.74
N ILE A 46 3.72 -5.13 -7.86
CA ILE A 46 4.72 -6.20 -7.73
C ILE A 46 4.06 -7.50 -7.28
N ASN A 47 3.14 -7.47 -6.31
CA ASN A 47 2.41 -8.65 -5.85
C ASN A 47 1.59 -9.29 -6.99
N THR A 48 0.78 -8.52 -7.70
CA THR A 48 0.02 -9.01 -8.86
C THR A 48 0.94 -9.55 -9.95
N SER A 49 2.12 -8.94 -10.16
CA SER A 49 3.11 -9.46 -11.11
C SER A 49 3.65 -10.84 -10.68
N ILE A 50 3.95 -11.02 -9.38
CA ILE A 50 4.39 -12.30 -8.82
C ILE A 50 3.29 -13.36 -8.92
N GLU A 51 2.04 -12.99 -8.65
CA GLU A 51 0.88 -13.88 -8.77
C GLU A 51 0.71 -14.36 -10.21
N ASN A 52 0.73 -13.44 -11.17
CA ASN A 52 0.60 -13.76 -12.60
C ASN A 52 1.74 -14.64 -13.13
N ILE A 53 2.99 -14.33 -12.77
CA ILE A 53 4.14 -15.17 -13.15
C ILE A 53 4.00 -16.56 -12.54
N SER A 54 3.59 -16.64 -11.27
CA SER A 54 3.42 -17.90 -10.56
C SER A 54 2.35 -18.80 -11.19
N ASP A 55 1.22 -18.21 -11.60
CA ASP A 55 0.14 -18.93 -12.28
C ASP A 55 0.54 -19.38 -13.69
N PHE A 56 1.36 -18.59 -14.38
CA PHE A 56 1.92 -18.96 -15.67
C PHE A 56 2.88 -20.15 -15.59
N ILE A 57 3.80 -20.16 -14.61
CA ILE A 57 4.82 -21.22 -14.48
C ILE A 57 4.29 -22.51 -13.83
N SER A 58 3.25 -22.44 -13.00
CA SER A 58 2.70 -23.60 -12.30
C SER A 58 1.17 -23.56 -12.25
N PRO A 59 0.49 -24.05 -13.31
CA PRO A 59 -0.98 -24.07 -13.37
C PRO A 59 -1.65 -25.00 -12.34
N GLY A 60 -0.86 -25.84 -11.64
CA GLY A 60 -1.33 -26.77 -10.61
C GLY A 60 -1.00 -26.32 -9.19
N LYS A 61 -1.59 -26.96 -8.18
CA LYS A 61 -1.26 -26.67 -6.78
C LYS A 61 0.19 -27.05 -6.48
N ASN A 62 0.99 -26.05 -6.12
CA ASN A 62 2.39 -26.21 -5.71
C ASN A 62 2.61 -25.45 -4.40
N ASP A 63 3.03 -26.14 -3.34
CA ASP A 63 3.22 -25.56 -2.01
C ASP A 63 4.25 -24.42 -2.01
N LYS A 64 5.29 -24.50 -2.85
CA LYS A 64 6.28 -23.42 -2.97
C LYS A 64 5.69 -22.16 -3.60
N ILE A 65 4.84 -22.32 -4.62
CA ILE A 65 4.15 -21.19 -5.26
C ILE A 65 3.19 -20.53 -4.27
N LYS A 66 2.50 -21.33 -3.46
CA LYS A 66 1.67 -20.81 -2.38
C LYS A 66 2.49 -19.94 -1.43
N THR A 67 3.64 -20.42 -0.96
CA THR A 67 4.54 -19.63 -0.10
C THR A 67 5.01 -18.34 -0.75
N ILE A 68 5.35 -18.36 -2.06
CA ILE A 68 5.77 -17.16 -2.79
C ILE A 68 4.64 -16.12 -2.84
N LYS A 69 3.41 -16.54 -3.15
CA LYS A 69 2.24 -15.66 -3.16
C LYS A 69 1.95 -15.09 -1.76
N ASP A 70 2.02 -15.92 -0.73
CA ASP A 70 1.81 -15.49 0.65
C ASP A 70 2.85 -14.44 1.08
N LEU A 71 4.11 -14.57 0.64
CA LEU A 71 5.16 -13.57 0.89
C LEU A 71 4.91 -12.25 0.16
N GLY A 72 4.42 -12.30 -1.09
CA GLY A 72 4.02 -11.12 -1.85
C GLY A 72 2.92 -10.33 -1.12
N ALA A 73 1.87 -11.02 -0.69
CA ALA A 73 0.77 -10.43 0.07
C ALA A 73 1.25 -9.86 1.42
N ALA A 74 2.16 -10.55 2.10
CA ALA A 74 2.76 -10.05 3.35
C ALA A 74 3.56 -8.76 3.13
N ALA A 75 4.26 -8.63 2.00
CA ALA A 75 5.02 -7.42 1.66
C ALA A 75 4.10 -6.22 1.41
N VAL A 76 2.97 -6.41 0.71
CA VAL A 76 1.93 -5.37 0.56
C VAL A 76 1.40 -4.93 1.92
N LEU A 77 1.05 -5.89 2.79
CA LEU A 77 0.52 -5.60 4.11
C LEU A 77 1.51 -4.79 4.96
N LEU A 78 2.78 -5.20 4.98
CA LEU A 78 3.83 -4.49 5.72
C LEU A 78 3.96 -3.05 5.24
N ASN A 79 3.89 -2.84 3.93
CA ASN A 79 4.00 -1.52 3.33
C ASN A 79 2.77 -0.64 3.63
N ALA A 80 1.57 -1.23 3.61
CA ALA A 80 0.34 -0.54 4.01
C ALA A 80 0.36 -0.11 5.49
N ILE A 81 0.91 -0.95 6.38
CA ILE A 81 1.13 -0.58 7.79
C ILE A 81 2.12 0.58 7.89
N GLY A 82 3.22 0.55 7.14
CA GLY A 82 4.18 1.67 7.07
C GLY A 82 3.52 2.98 6.62
N ALA A 83 2.68 2.94 5.59
CA ALA A 83 1.92 4.09 5.11
C ALA A 83 0.95 4.63 6.18
N LEU A 84 0.26 3.75 6.93
CA LEU A 84 -0.60 4.15 8.05
C LEU A 84 0.19 4.82 9.18
N ILE A 85 1.39 4.31 9.50
CA ILE A 85 2.26 4.91 10.51
C ILE A 85 2.68 6.32 10.08
N ILE A 86 3.11 6.50 8.82
CA ILE A 86 3.47 7.81 8.26
C ILE A 86 2.28 8.78 8.35
N ALA A 87 1.09 8.35 7.91
CA ALA A 87 -0.12 9.16 7.98
C ALA A 87 -0.47 9.54 9.42
N GLY A 88 -0.34 8.59 10.37
CA GLY A 88 -0.56 8.85 11.79
C GLY A 88 0.41 9.88 12.36
N LEU A 89 1.70 9.75 12.08
CA LEU A 89 2.73 10.69 12.55
C LEU A 89 2.50 12.13 12.03
N ILE A 90 1.93 12.28 10.84
CA ILE A 90 1.66 13.59 10.24
C ILE A 90 0.31 14.15 10.72
N PHE A 91 -0.76 13.37 10.65
CA PHE A 91 -2.12 13.89 10.86
C PHE A 91 -2.56 13.89 12.33
N ILE A 92 -2.10 12.96 13.17
CA ILE A 92 -2.51 12.92 14.59
C ILE A 92 -2.12 14.24 15.30
N PRO A 93 -0.89 14.76 15.18
CA PRO A 93 -0.54 16.03 15.82
C PRO A 93 -1.37 17.20 15.31
N LYS A 94 -1.78 17.20 14.04
CA LYS A 94 -2.59 18.26 13.41
C LYS A 94 -4.07 18.22 13.80
N ILE A 95 -4.55 17.08 14.28
CA ILE A 95 -5.93 16.89 14.75
C ILE A 95 -6.07 17.35 16.21
N PHE A 96 -5.03 17.12 17.04
CA PHE A 96 -5.09 17.34 18.49
C PHE A 96 -4.37 18.60 18.99
N ASN A 97 -3.58 19.28 18.15
CA ASN A 97 -3.05 20.63 18.40
C ASN A 97 -3.71 21.65 17.48
#